data_AF-F8AJF6-F1
#
_entry.id   AF-F8AJF6-F1
#
_cell.length_a   1.000
_cell.length_b   1.000
_cell.length_c   1.000
_cell.angle_alpha   90.00
_cell.angle_beta   90.00
_cell.angle_gamma   90.00
#
_symmetry.space_group_name_H-M   'P 1'
#
loop_
_entity.id
_entity.type
_entity.pdbx_description
1 polymer ?
#
loop_
_entity_poly.entity_id
_entity_poly.type
_entity_poly.pdbx_seq_one_letter_code
_entity_poly.pdbx_strand_id
1 'polypeptide(L)'
;MKRFLSPIFIIILLGTLASATYSWTGKLNVGDQIYVNDLTIQIDKNKADNRTAAVIYKDGQLLGLIYAGSSKTFEGLEISVSEFNDYAILSISSDEPFTISFNAVKDYSAEISRLKEENAKLKQENEQLKKQVENLENENKQLKRRVSDLEKQLKEAKAQDVSKLQARINNLTKENRELKAQIANQTNLINQLKAKAQFLEQQNNEYRTLITKLLEEQAQKSEKSYIEKAKKERLIGSIIIKTLIFAGLIVGLAGFLLYRGKKSWEYPL
;
A
#
# COMPACT_ATOMS: atom_id res chain seq x y z
N MET A 1 22.03 62.27 -47.41
CA MET A 1 22.01 62.38 -48.88
C MET A 1 23.07 61.41 -49.43
N LYS A 2 22.65 60.31 -50.06
CA LYS A 2 23.57 59.37 -50.72
C LYS A 2 24.09 60.04 -52.00
N ARG A 3 25.34 60.48 -52.01
CA ARG A 3 26.00 60.96 -53.24
C ARG A 3 26.41 59.73 -54.05
N PHE A 4 25.78 59.54 -55.21
CA PHE A 4 26.24 58.59 -56.21
C PHE A 4 27.61 59.05 -56.72
N LEU A 5 28.68 58.41 -56.26
CA LEU A 5 29.98 58.45 -56.92
C LEU A 5 29.82 57.60 -58.19
N SER A 6 29.82 58.25 -59.35
CA SER A 6 29.86 57.55 -60.64
C SER A 6 31.24 56.91 -60.80
N PRO A 7 31.37 55.57 -60.83
CA PRO A 7 32.65 54.94 -61.11
C PRO A 7 32.95 55.10 -62.60
N ILE A 8 33.95 55.91 -62.93
CA ILE A 8 34.54 55.95 -64.26
C ILE A 8 35.41 54.68 -64.37
N PHE A 9 34.90 53.66 -65.06
CA PHE A 9 35.71 52.51 -65.48
C PHE A 9 36.52 52.92 -66.70
N ILE A 10 37.82 53.16 -66.52
CA ILE A 10 38.77 53.30 -67.62
C ILE A 10 39.58 52.01 -67.68
N ILE A 11 39.25 51.12 -68.63
CA ILE A 11 40.08 49.97 -69.00
C ILE A 11 41.01 50.45 -70.11
N ILE A 12 42.28 50.73 -69.78
CA ILE A 12 43.30 51.02 -70.80
C ILE A 12 43.99 49.69 -71.14
N LEU A 13 43.58 49.10 -72.25
CA LEU A 13 44.26 47.98 -72.90
C LEU A 13 45.34 48.56 -73.82
N LEU A 14 46.53 48.85 -73.27
CA LEU A 14 47.72 49.16 -74.09
C LEU A 14 48.43 47.85 -74.40
N GLY A 15 48.34 47.42 -75.66
CA GLY A 15 48.93 46.17 -76.13
C GLY A 15 50.44 46.28 -76.37
N THR A 16 51.18 45.37 -75.74
CA THR A 16 52.10 44.45 -76.44
C THR A 16 51.98 43.07 -75.76
N LEU A 17 52.25 41.99 -76.50
CA LEU A 17 52.09 40.60 -76.07
C LEU A 17 52.88 40.30 -74.78
N ALA A 18 52.24 40.32 -73.60
CA ALA A 18 52.49 39.38 -72.47
C ALA A 18 51.71 39.65 -71.16
N SER A 19 51.12 40.83 -70.91
CA SER A 19 50.51 41.08 -69.59
C SER A 19 49.33 42.05 -69.66
N ALA A 20 48.18 41.64 -69.14
CA ALA A 20 47.02 42.51 -68.95
C ALA A 20 47.11 43.14 -67.56
N THR A 21 47.30 44.45 -67.48
CA THR A 21 47.29 45.17 -66.21
C THR A 21 45.87 45.59 -65.88
N TYR A 22 45.36 45.15 -64.73
CA TYR A 22 44.09 45.59 -64.17
C TYR A 22 44.33 46.86 -63.38
N SER A 23 43.50 47.88 -63.57
CA SER A 23 43.60 49.11 -62.80
C SER A 23 42.24 49.67 -62.43
N TRP A 24 42.20 50.35 -61.30
CA TRP A 24 41.06 51.11 -60.85
C TRP A 24 41.55 52.42 -60.27
N THR A 25 40.80 53.49 -60.53
CA THR A 25 41.05 54.79 -59.90
C THR A 25 39.74 55.35 -59.43
N GLY A 26 39.69 55.79 -58.17
CA GLY A 26 38.50 56.34 -57.58
C GLY A 26 38.77 57.53 -56.68
N LYS A 27 37.75 58.38 -56.60
CA LYS A 27 37.68 59.49 -55.66
C LYS A 27 37.16 58.98 -54.31
N LEU A 28 37.90 59.24 -53.24
CA LEU A 28 37.56 58.91 -51.86
C LEU A 28 37.76 60.14 -50.97
N ASN A 29 36.83 60.38 -50.07
CA ASN A 29 36.95 61.42 -49.05
C ASN A 29 37.64 60.86 -47.80
N VAL A 30 38.17 61.74 -46.97
CA VAL A 30 38.68 61.34 -45.64
C VAL A 30 37.54 60.69 -44.83
N GLY A 31 37.80 59.48 -44.33
CA GLY A 31 36.83 58.63 -43.66
C GLY A 31 36.17 57.57 -44.55
N ASP A 32 36.33 57.66 -45.88
CA ASP A 32 35.83 56.62 -46.78
C ASP A 32 36.71 55.35 -46.68
N GLN A 33 36.05 54.20 -46.84
CA GLN A 33 36.69 52.88 -46.85
C GLN A 33 36.27 52.10 -48.08
N ILE A 34 37.19 51.33 -48.64
CA ILE A 34 36.94 50.37 -49.71
C ILE A 34 37.56 49.02 -49.36
N TYR A 35 37.01 47.98 -49.95
CA TYR A 35 37.48 46.60 -49.82
C TYR A 35 38.03 46.15 -51.16
N VAL A 36 39.29 45.76 -51.19
CA VAL A 36 39.98 45.31 -52.39
C VAL A 36 40.49 43.91 -52.14
N ASN A 37 39.83 42.91 -52.72
CA ASN A 37 39.99 41.51 -52.32
C ASN A 37 39.80 41.32 -50.80
N ASP A 38 40.86 40.93 -50.09
CA ASP A 38 40.94 40.74 -48.63
C ASP A 38 41.49 41.99 -47.89
N LEU A 39 41.91 43.03 -48.62
CA LEU A 39 42.39 44.28 -48.03
C LEU A 39 41.25 45.26 -47.76
N THR A 40 41.33 45.95 -46.63
CA THR A 40 40.51 47.14 -46.35
C THR A 40 41.40 48.37 -46.45
N ILE A 41 41.04 49.29 -47.32
CA ILE A 41 41.76 50.55 -47.51
C ILE A 41 40.88 51.69 -47.03
N GLN A 42 41.37 52.42 -46.03
CA GLN A 42 40.69 53.57 -45.45
C GLN A 42 41.49 54.84 -45.75
N ILE A 43 40.82 55.89 -46.23
CA ILE A 43 41.46 57.20 -46.38
C ILE A 43 41.35 57.96 -45.07
N ASP A 44 42.49 58.38 -44.52
CA ASP A 44 42.57 59.15 -43.29
C ASP A 44 43.52 60.34 -43.44
N LYS A 45 43.50 61.26 -42.48
CA LYS A 45 44.34 62.46 -42.46
C LYS A 45 45.15 62.52 -41.17
N ASN A 46 46.46 62.62 -41.32
CA ASN A 46 47.35 62.73 -40.17
C ASN A 46 47.13 64.08 -39.47
N LYS A 47 46.88 64.02 -38.16
CA LYS A 47 46.57 65.19 -37.33
C LYS A 47 47.76 66.14 -37.14
N ALA A 48 48.99 65.66 -37.27
CA ALA A 48 50.20 66.44 -36.99
C ALA A 48 50.65 67.29 -38.18
N ASP A 49 50.60 66.75 -39.39
CA ASP A 49 51.11 67.39 -40.62
C ASP A 49 50.01 67.67 -41.65
N ASN A 50 48.75 67.36 -41.33
CA ASN A 50 47.59 67.52 -42.19
C ASN A 50 47.74 66.81 -43.54
N ARG A 51 48.52 65.72 -43.62
CA ARG A 51 48.70 64.93 -44.84
C ARG A 51 47.68 63.82 -44.94
N THR A 52 47.08 63.68 -46.12
CA THR A 52 46.16 62.58 -46.43
C THR A 52 46.96 61.29 -46.66
N ALA A 53 46.45 60.17 -46.15
CA ALA A 53 47.06 58.85 -46.27
C ALA A 53 46.01 57.76 -46.49
N ALA A 54 46.36 56.72 -47.24
CA ALA A 54 45.63 55.47 -47.22
C ALA A 54 46.21 54.55 -46.14
N VAL A 55 45.34 54.04 -45.28
CA VAL A 55 45.65 53.06 -44.24
C VAL A 55 45.12 51.71 -44.72
N ILE A 56 46.02 50.73 -44.81
CA ILE A 56 45.73 49.42 -45.39
C ILE A 56 45.67 48.41 -44.25
N TYR A 57 44.57 47.67 -44.18
CA TYR A 57 44.35 46.58 -43.23
C TYR A 57 44.15 45.26 -43.96
N LYS A 58 44.55 44.18 -43.31
CA LYS A 58 44.22 42.79 -43.69
C LYS A 58 43.69 42.08 -42.46
N ASP A 59 42.50 41.50 -42.55
CA ASP A 59 41.82 40.83 -41.42
C ASP A 59 41.75 41.68 -40.13
N GLY A 60 41.62 43.01 -40.29
CA GLY A 60 41.58 43.97 -39.17
C GLY A 60 42.94 44.34 -38.56
N GLN A 61 44.05 43.82 -39.09
CA GLN A 61 45.42 44.18 -38.68
C GLN A 61 46.01 45.22 -39.64
N LEU A 62 46.73 46.22 -39.10
CA LEU A 62 47.38 47.25 -39.90
C LEU A 62 48.54 46.63 -40.70
N LEU A 63 48.41 46.64 -42.02
CA LEU A 63 49.43 46.14 -42.93
C LEU A 63 50.42 47.26 -43.31
N GLY A 64 49.93 48.49 -43.47
CA GLY A 64 50.78 49.63 -43.77
C GLY A 64 50.02 50.91 -44.07
N LEU A 65 50.78 51.95 -44.38
CA LEU A 65 50.26 53.27 -44.71
C LEU A 65 51.01 53.87 -45.92
N ILE A 66 50.26 54.60 -46.74
CA ILE A 66 50.72 55.30 -47.95
C ILE A 66 50.30 56.76 -47.84
N TYR A 67 51.28 57.66 -47.75
CA TYR A 67 51.00 59.09 -47.77
C TYR A 67 50.74 59.58 -49.19
N ALA A 68 49.95 60.66 -49.31
CA ALA A 68 49.70 61.32 -50.58
C ALA A 68 51.02 61.66 -51.32
N GLY A 69 51.04 61.37 -52.62
CA GLY A 69 52.21 61.51 -53.50
C GLY A 69 53.14 60.29 -53.51
N SER A 70 52.79 59.21 -52.81
CA SER A 70 53.56 57.96 -52.78
C SER A 70 52.75 56.77 -53.33
N SER A 71 53.46 55.76 -53.82
CA SER A 71 52.90 54.44 -54.12
C SER A 71 53.63 53.35 -53.33
N LYS A 72 52.93 52.25 -53.05
CA LYS A 72 53.50 51.03 -52.44
C LYS A 72 52.72 49.81 -52.92
N THR A 73 53.41 48.68 -52.93
CA THR A 73 52.81 47.39 -53.26
C THR A 73 52.40 46.64 -51.99
N PHE A 74 51.16 46.16 -51.96
CA PHE A 74 50.61 45.30 -50.90
C PHE A 74 49.91 44.11 -51.56
N GLU A 75 50.31 42.88 -51.23
CA GLU A 75 49.65 41.66 -51.74
C GLU A 75 49.51 41.63 -53.28
N GLY A 76 50.56 42.07 -53.99
CA GLY A 76 50.55 42.15 -55.47
C GLY A 76 49.80 43.34 -56.05
N LEU A 77 49.13 44.15 -55.23
CA LEU A 77 48.44 45.38 -55.63
C LEU A 77 49.38 46.57 -55.47
N GLU A 78 49.73 47.26 -56.55
CA GLU A 78 50.35 48.58 -56.48
C GLU A 78 49.27 49.62 -56.19
N ILE A 79 49.40 50.27 -55.03
CA ILE A 79 48.43 51.26 -54.55
C ILE A 79 49.13 52.61 -54.48
N SER A 80 48.54 53.64 -55.08
CA SER A 80 49.01 55.01 -55.00
C SER A 80 47.91 55.95 -54.54
N VAL A 81 48.31 56.94 -53.76
CA VAL A 81 47.40 57.95 -53.20
C VAL A 81 47.87 59.31 -53.67
N SER A 82 46.97 60.09 -54.23
CA SER A 82 47.21 61.52 -54.51
C SER A 82 46.13 62.37 -53.87
N GLU A 83 46.50 63.57 -53.43
CA GLU A 83 45.58 64.53 -52.81
C GLU A 83 45.21 65.60 -53.83
N PHE A 84 43.92 65.86 -53.97
CA PHE A 84 43.39 66.89 -54.84
C PHE A 84 42.29 67.67 -54.11
N ASN A 85 42.61 68.91 -53.72
CA ASN A 85 41.76 69.74 -52.86
C ASN A 85 41.37 68.99 -51.57
N ASP A 86 40.08 68.70 -51.38
CA ASP A 86 39.54 68.09 -50.16
C ASP A 86 39.30 66.57 -50.28
N TYR A 87 39.83 65.91 -51.31
CA TYR A 87 39.66 64.46 -51.50
C TYR A 87 40.94 63.76 -51.95
N ALA A 88 41.00 62.45 -51.70
CA ALA A 88 42.04 61.57 -52.18
C ALA A 88 41.61 60.93 -53.51
N ILE A 89 42.55 60.80 -54.42
CA ILE A 89 42.46 59.93 -55.58
C ILE A 89 43.31 58.70 -55.27
N LEU A 90 42.64 57.56 -55.16
CA LEU A 90 43.27 56.27 -54.94
C LEU A 90 43.35 55.54 -56.28
N SER A 91 44.55 55.17 -56.69
CA SER A 91 44.79 54.35 -57.88
C SER A 91 45.38 53.02 -57.45
N ILE A 92 44.83 51.93 -58.00
CA ILE A 92 45.21 50.56 -57.68
C ILE A 92 45.46 49.85 -59.00
N SER A 93 46.60 49.18 -59.12
CA SER A 93 46.96 48.36 -60.27
C SER A 93 47.52 47.01 -59.87
N SER A 94 47.30 46.00 -60.71
CA SER A 94 47.80 44.64 -60.51
C SER A 94 47.90 43.91 -61.84
N ASP A 95 48.79 42.93 -61.92
CA ASP A 95 48.85 41.98 -63.02
C ASP A 95 47.75 40.89 -62.91
N GLU A 96 47.16 40.73 -61.72
CA GLU A 96 46.04 39.83 -61.47
C GLU A 96 44.71 40.60 -61.33
N PRO A 97 43.59 40.04 -61.81
CA PRO A 97 42.29 40.66 -61.63
C PRO A 97 41.93 40.76 -60.15
N PHE A 98 41.45 41.93 -59.73
CA PHE A 98 40.99 42.19 -58.37
C PHE A 98 39.57 42.71 -58.34
N THR A 99 38.95 42.62 -57.17
CA THR A 99 37.58 43.09 -56.93
C THR A 99 37.59 44.31 -56.01
N ILE A 100 36.70 45.27 -56.27
CA ILE A 100 36.48 46.42 -55.38
C ILE A 100 35.04 46.41 -54.93
N SER A 101 34.85 46.46 -53.61
CA SER A 101 33.56 46.63 -52.96
C SER A 101 33.60 47.85 -52.04
N PHE A 102 32.46 48.52 -51.93
CA PHE A 102 32.23 49.60 -50.97
C PHE A 102 31.47 49.13 -49.72
N ASN A 103 31.11 47.84 -49.67
CA ASN A 103 30.41 47.20 -48.54
C ASN A 103 31.22 45.99 -48.04
N ALA A 104 31.31 45.83 -46.72
CA ALA A 104 31.89 44.63 -46.12
C ALA A 104 31.04 43.41 -46.47
N VAL A 105 31.59 42.44 -47.20
CA VAL A 105 30.93 41.17 -47.47
C VAL A 105 31.33 40.19 -46.37
N LYS A 106 30.45 40.00 -45.38
CA LYS A 106 30.59 38.90 -44.39
C LYS A 106 29.96 37.63 -44.96
N ASP A 107 30.72 36.54 -45.03
CA ASP A 107 30.22 35.22 -45.38
C ASP A 107 29.54 34.55 -44.18
N TYR A 108 28.21 34.42 -44.23
CA TYR A 108 27.38 33.78 -43.19
C TYR A 108 27.10 32.29 -43.44
N SER A 109 27.70 31.69 -44.47
CA SER A 109 27.39 30.32 -44.90
C SER A 109 27.61 29.27 -43.80
N ALA A 110 28.68 29.41 -43.02
CA ALA A 110 29.01 28.50 -41.93
C ALA A 110 27.99 28.57 -40.78
N GLU A 111 27.52 29.76 -40.43
CA GLU A 111 26.53 29.96 -39.37
C GLU A 111 25.16 29.41 -39.76
N ILE A 112 24.75 29.62 -41.00
CA ILE A 112 23.50 29.06 -41.54
C ILE A 112 23.53 27.52 -41.51
N SER A 113 24.67 26.91 -41.88
CA SER A 113 24.82 25.45 -41.84
C SER A 113 24.71 24.90 -40.42
N ARG A 114 25.37 25.53 -39.44
CA ARG A 114 25.27 25.15 -38.02
C ARG A 114 23.84 25.24 -37.49
N LEU A 115 23.15 26.36 -37.77
CA LEU A 115 21.77 26.56 -37.34
C LEU A 115 20.80 25.54 -37.96
N LYS A 116 21.05 25.10 -39.20
CA LYS A 116 20.26 24.04 -39.84
C LYS A 116 20.43 22.69 -39.14
N GLU A 117 21.66 22.33 -38.80
CA GLU A 117 21.95 21.09 -38.07
C GLU A 117 21.33 21.09 -36.67
N GLU A 118 21.43 22.20 -35.95
CA GLU A 118 20.81 22.36 -34.64
C GLU A 118 19.27 22.24 -34.72
N ASN A 119 18.65 22.90 -35.70
CA ASN A 119 17.21 22.78 -35.93
C ASN A 119 16.78 21.33 -36.24
N ALA A 120 17.59 20.59 -36.99
CA ALA A 120 17.30 19.18 -37.29
C ALA A 120 17.35 18.32 -36.02
N LYS A 121 18.35 18.52 -35.17
CA LYS A 121 18.47 17.83 -33.87
C LYS A 121 17.29 18.16 -32.95
N LEU A 122 16.95 19.44 -32.80
CA LEU A 122 15.83 19.87 -31.96
C LEU A 122 14.49 19.30 -32.45
N LYS A 123 14.27 19.22 -33.77
CA LYS A 123 13.08 18.56 -34.32
C LYS A 123 13.01 17.08 -33.95
N GLN A 124 14.13 16.37 -34.03
CA GLN A 124 14.18 14.95 -33.67
C GLN A 124 13.89 14.73 -32.18
N GLU A 125 14.49 15.54 -31.31
CA GLU A 125 14.25 15.49 -29.87
C GLU A 125 12.79 15.79 -29.53
N ASN A 126 12.19 16.80 -30.18
CA ASN A 126 10.79 17.16 -29.95
C ASN A 126 9.83 16.03 -30.36
N GLU A 127 10.10 15.32 -31.47
CA GLU A 127 9.32 14.14 -31.86
C GLU A 127 9.49 12.96 -30.89
N GLN A 128 10.67 12.78 -30.31
CA GLN A 128 10.89 11.76 -29.26
C GLN A 128 10.12 12.09 -27.99
N LEU A 129 10.17 13.35 -27.54
CA LEU A 129 9.45 13.82 -26.36
C LEU A 129 7.93 13.69 -26.54
N LYS A 130 7.38 14.03 -27.71
CA LYS A 130 5.96 13.82 -28.01
C LYS A 130 5.53 12.37 -27.83
N LYS A 131 6.31 11.42 -28.35
CA LYS A 131 6.02 9.98 -28.18
C LYS A 131 6.09 9.54 -26.73
N GLN A 132 7.05 10.06 -25.96
CA GLN A 132 7.13 9.78 -24.53
C GLN A 132 5.91 10.31 -23.77
N VAL A 133 5.46 11.54 -24.08
CA VAL A 133 4.25 12.13 -23.49
C VAL A 133 3.02 11.28 -23.81
N GLU A 134 2.83 10.88 -25.07
CA GLU A 134 1.71 10.03 -25.47
C GLU A 134 1.71 8.68 -24.73
N ASN A 135 2.87 8.05 -24.59
CA ASN A 135 3.01 6.81 -23.82
C ASN A 135 2.64 6.99 -22.35
N LEU A 136 3.14 8.05 -21.71
CA LEU A 136 2.83 8.36 -20.32
C LEU A 136 1.35 8.68 -20.11
N GLU A 137 0.71 9.38 -21.04
CA GLU A 137 -0.74 9.63 -20.99
C GLU A 137 -1.53 8.33 -21.06
N ASN A 138 -1.12 7.40 -21.92
CA ASN A 138 -1.75 6.09 -22.06
C ASN A 138 -1.58 5.25 -20.79
N GLU A 139 -0.38 5.21 -20.22
CA GLU A 139 -0.11 4.53 -18.95
C GLU A 139 -0.95 5.12 -17.82
N ASN A 140 -1.03 6.45 -17.72
CA ASN A 140 -1.83 7.12 -16.70
C ASN A 140 -3.33 6.80 -16.84
N LYS A 141 -3.86 6.75 -18.08
CA LYS A 141 -5.24 6.30 -18.34
C LYS A 141 -5.46 4.85 -17.89
N GLN A 142 -4.51 3.95 -18.13
CA GLN A 142 -4.61 2.55 -17.69
C GLN A 142 -4.57 2.44 -16.16
N LEU A 143 -3.66 3.17 -15.50
CA LEU A 143 -3.56 3.19 -14.05
C LEU A 143 -4.85 3.70 -13.40
N LYS A 144 -5.44 4.79 -13.92
CA LYS A 144 -6.74 5.30 -13.45
C LYS A 144 -7.85 4.25 -13.54
N ARG A 145 -7.90 3.48 -14.63
CA ARG A 145 -8.87 2.38 -14.77
C ARG A 145 -8.64 1.29 -13.72
N ARG A 146 -7.38 0.86 -13.53
CA ARG A 146 -7.04 -0.16 -12.52
C ARG A 146 -7.39 0.29 -11.10
N VAL A 147 -7.14 1.55 -10.77
CA VAL A 147 -7.53 2.12 -9.46
C VAL A 147 -9.04 2.07 -9.29
N SER A 148 -9.81 2.51 -10.28
CA SER A 148 -11.28 2.46 -10.24
C SER A 148 -11.80 1.02 -10.06
N ASP A 149 -11.22 0.05 -10.76
CA ASP A 149 -11.64 -1.35 -10.65
C ASP A 149 -11.32 -1.93 -9.26
N LEU A 150 -10.14 -1.62 -8.72
CA LEU A 150 -9.74 -2.04 -7.37
C LEU A 150 -10.63 -1.42 -6.30
N GLU A 151 -11.00 -0.14 -6.43
CA GLU A 151 -11.93 0.52 -5.52
C GLU A 151 -13.31 -0.14 -5.53
N LYS A 152 -13.79 -0.54 -6.72
CA LYS A 152 -15.05 -1.28 -6.86
C LYS A 152 -14.97 -2.65 -6.19
N GLN A 153 -13.92 -3.42 -6.47
CA GLN A 153 -13.70 -4.73 -5.83
C GLN A 153 -13.61 -4.60 -4.30
N LEU A 154 -12.93 -3.57 -3.79
CA LEU A 154 -12.84 -3.33 -2.34
C LEU A 154 -14.20 -3.02 -1.71
N LYS A 155 -15.04 -2.22 -2.39
CA LYS A 155 -16.40 -1.93 -1.93
C LYS A 155 -17.27 -3.19 -1.92
N GLU A 156 -17.21 -3.99 -2.98
CA GLU A 156 -17.95 -5.24 -3.10
C GLU A 156 -17.52 -6.26 -2.03
N ALA A 157 -16.22 -6.47 -1.85
CA ALA A 157 -15.68 -7.37 -0.83
C ALA A 157 -16.10 -6.93 0.59
N LYS A 158 -15.95 -5.63 0.92
CA LYS A 158 -16.38 -5.08 2.22
C LYS A 158 -17.87 -5.26 2.45
N ALA A 159 -18.71 -4.97 1.45
CA ALA A 159 -20.15 -5.10 1.60
C ALA A 159 -20.58 -6.57 1.77
N GLN A 160 -20.02 -7.46 0.96
CA GLN A 160 -20.41 -8.87 0.94
C GLN A 160 -19.90 -9.62 2.17
N ASP A 161 -18.61 -9.52 2.50
CA ASP A 161 -18.03 -10.33 3.56
C ASP A 161 -18.45 -9.83 4.93
N VAL A 162 -18.44 -8.51 5.17
CA VAL A 162 -18.80 -7.96 6.48
C VAL A 162 -20.28 -8.23 6.78
N SER A 163 -21.19 -8.02 5.80
CA SER A 163 -22.61 -8.25 6.01
C SER A 163 -22.93 -9.74 6.25
N LYS A 164 -22.36 -10.64 5.43
CA LYS A 164 -22.54 -12.09 5.60
C LYS A 164 -21.97 -12.59 6.93
N LEU A 165 -20.77 -12.14 7.30
CA LEU A 165 -20.16 -12.50 8.58
C LEU A 165 -20.98 -11.96 9.76
N GLN A 166 -21.46 -10.72 9.70
CA GLN A 166 -22.30 -10.14 10.75
C GLN A 166 -23.61 -10.93 10.91
N ALA A 167 -24.25 -11.30 9.80
CA ALA A 167 -25.46 -12.14 9.83
C ALA A 167 -25.17 -13.51 10.45
N ARG A 168 -24.05 -14.15 10.10
CA ARG A 168 -23.63 -15.43 10.67
C ARG A 168 -23.35 -15.34 12.17
N ILE A 169 -22.66 -14.29 12.62
CA ILE A 169 -22.40 -14.01 14.04
C ILE A 169 -23.72 -13.84 14.80
N ASN A 170 -24.66 -13.06 14.25
CA ASN A 170 -25.96 -12.84 14.87
C ASN A 170 -26.76 -14.14 15.01
N ASN A 171 -26.76 -14.99 13.98
CA ASN A 171 -27.44 -16.29 14.01
C ASN A 171 -26.80 -17.23 15.04
N LEU A 172 -25.48 -17.38 15.03
CA LEU A 172 -24.76 -18.19 16.02
C LEU A 172 -24.97 -17.68 17.45
N THR A 173 -25.08 -16.36 17.63
CA THR A 173 -25.36 -15.76 18.95
C THR A 173 -26.76 -16.12 19.44
N LYS A 174 -27.77 -16.14 18.55
CA LYS A 174 -29.13 -16.58 18.90
C LYS A 174 -29.15 -18.07 19.26
N GLU A 175 -28.55 -18.91 18.42
CA GLU A 175 -28.45 -20.35 18.66
C GLU A 175 -27.75 -20.66 20.00
N ASN A 176 -26.66 -19.94 20.32
CA ASN A 176 -25.97 -20.12 21.60
C ASN A 176 -26.86 -19.74 22.80
N ARG A 177 -27.69 -18.69 22.68
CA ARG A 177 -28.65 -18.31 23.73
C ARG A 177 -29.73 -19.38 23.91
N GLU A 178 -30.25 -19.93 22.82
CA GLU A 178 -31.24 -21.01 22.85
C GLU A 178 -30.67 -22.27 23.49
N LEU A 179 -29.47 -22.70 23.10
CA LEU A 179 -28.78 -23.84 23.71
C LEU A 179 -28.52 -23.62 25.20
N LYS A 180 -28.10 -22.42 25.62
CA LYS A 180 -27.96 -22.09 27.05
C LYS A 180 -29.28 -22.22 27.81
N ALA A 181 -30.38 -21.76 27.23
CA ALA A 181 -31.70 -21.89 27.85
C ALA A 181 -32.13 -23.37 27.95
N GLN A 182 -31.86 -24.18 26.92
CA GLN A 182 -32.13 -25.62 26.96
C GLN A 182 -31.32 -26.33 28.05
N ILE A 183 -30.02 -26.03 28.16
CA ILE A 183 -29.15 -26.57 29.22
C ILE A 183 -29.69 -26.20 30.61
N ALA A 184 -30.09 -24.94 30.81
CA ALA A 184 -30.67 -24.50 32.08
C ALA A 184 -31.97 -25.26 32.41
N ASN A 185 -32.85 -25.46 31.43
CA ASN A 185 -34.08 -26.22 31.61
C ASN A 185 -33.80 -27.70 31.96
N GLN A 186 -32.91 -28.36 31.21
CA GLN A 186 -32.50 -29.73 31.48
C GLN A 186 -31.87 -29.87 32.87
N THR A 187 -31.03 -28.91 33.28
CA THR A 187 -30.42 -28.87 34.61
C THR A 187 -31.49 -28.81 35.71
N ASN A 188 -32.50 -27.95 35.53
CA ASN A 188 -33.63 -27.86 36.46
C ASN A 188 -34.43 -29.17 36.52
N LEU A 189 -34.69 -29.80 35.37
CA LEU A 189 -35.39 -31.08 35.31
C LEU A 189 -34.60 -32.18 36.05
N ILE A 190 -33.28 -32.26 35.83
CA ILE A 190 -32.41 -33.21 36.54
C ILE A 190 -32.47 -32.99 38.05
N ASN A 191 -32.42 -31.73 38.51
CA ASN A 191 -32.51 -31.40 39.92
C ASN A 191 -33.87 -31.82 40.53
N GLN A 192 -34.97 -31.57 39.81
CA GLN A 192 -36.31 -32.00 40.23
C GLN A 192 -36.42 -33.53 40.32
N LEU A 193 -35.92 -34.24 39.31
CA LEU A 193 -35.92 -35.70 39.29
C LEU A 193 -35.06 -36.28 40.42
N LYS A 194 -33.89 -35.68 40.69
CA LYS A 194 -33.02 -36.08 41.79
C LYS A 194 -33.70 -35.88 43.15
N ALA A 195 -34.35 -34.74 43.36
CA ALA A 195 -35.12 -34.48 44.58
C ALA A 195 -36.28 -35.48 44.76
N LYS A 196 -37.00 -35.79 43.68
CA LYS A 196 -38.08 -36.80 43.70
C LYS A 196 -37.53 -38.20 44.01
N ALA A 197 -36.39 -38.57 43.45
CA ALA A 197 -35.75 -39.85 43.73
C ALA A 197 -35.34 -39.97 45.20
N GLN A 198 -34.72 -38.94 45.77
CA GLN A 198 -34.37 -38.89 47.20
C GLN A 198 -35.60 -38.99 48.10
N PHE A 199 -36.69 -38.29 47.74
CA PHE A 199 -37.94 -38.36 48.49
C PHE A 199 -38.56 -39.77 48.46
N LEU A 200 -38.58 -40.43 47.30
CA LEU A 200 -39.06 -41.81 47.18
C LEU A 200 -38.17 -42.80 47.92
N GLU A 201 -36.86 -42.59 47.92
CA GLU A 201 -35.91 -43.38 48.69
C GLU A 201 -36.17 -43.25 50.20
N GLN A 202 -36.42 -42.03 50.69
CA GLN A 202 -36.83 -41.79 52.07
C GLN A 202 -38.15 -42.50 52.40
N GLN A 203 -39.18 -42.37 51.57
CA GLN A 203 -40.45 -43.08 51.78
C GLN A 203 -40.27 -44.60 51.83
N ASN A 204 -39.46 -45.16 50.93
CA ASN A 204 -39.17 -46.60 50.94
C ASN A 204 -38.47 -47.03 52.23
N ASN A 205 -37.54 -46.23 52.76
CA ASN A 205 -36.88 -46.51 54.04
C ASN A 205 -37.86 -46.41 55.22
N GLU A 206 -38.78 -45.44 55.20
CA GLU A 206 -39.86 -45.32 56.19
C GLU A 206 -40.79 -46.54 56.14
N TYR A 207 -41.24 -46.96 54.95
CA TYR A 207 -42.06 -48.16 54.77
C TYR A 207 -41.34 -49.43 55.26
N ARG A 208 -40.05 -49.61 54.93
CA ARG A 208 -39.25 -50.73 55.44
C ARG A 208 -39.21 -50.74 56.96
N THR A 209 -39.04 -49.57 57.57
CA THR A 209 -39.02 -49.42 59.04
C THR A 209 -40.38 -49.76 59.66
N LEU A 210 -41.48 -49.27 59.08
CA LEU A 210 -42.84 -49.57 59.53
C LEU A 210 -43.16 -51.07 59.42
N ILE A 211 -42.83 -51.70 58.30
CA ILE A 211 -43.01 -53.15 58.11
C ILE A 211 -42.21 -53.92 59.17
N THR A 212 -40.96 -53.54 59.41
CA THR A 212 -40.12 -54.20 60.43
C THR A 212 -40.74 -54.07 61.83
N LYS A 213 -41.21 -52.87 62.21
CA LYS A 213 -41.91 -52.66 63.49
C LYS A 213 -43.18 -53.48 63.61
N LEU A 214 -44.01 -53.54 62.56
CA LEU A 214 -45.24 -54.33 62.57
C LEU A 214 -44.95 -55.83 62.70
N LEU A 215 -43.90 -56.34 62.05
CA LEU A 215 -43.46 -57.72 62.19
C LEU A 215 -42.97 -58.01 63.62
N GLU A 216 -42.19 -57.11 64.22
CA GLU A 216 -41.76 -57.21 65.61
C GLU A 216 -42.94 -57.17 66.59
N GLU A 217 -43.89 -56.25 66.42
CA GLU A 217 -45.11 -56.16 67.24
C GLU A 217 -45.96 -57.43 67.12
N GLN A 218 -46.10 -57.98 65.91
CA GLN A 218 -46.82 -59.23 65.69
C GLN A 218 -46.12 -60.42 66.36
N ALA A 219 -44.79 -60.51 66.25
CA ALA A 219 -43.98 -61.51 66.94
C ALA A 219 -44.15 -61.40 68.46
N GLN A 220 -44.00 -60.21 69.04
CA GLN A 220 -44.19 -59.98 70.48
C GLN A 220 -45.61 -60.32 70.94
N LYS A 221 -46.64 -59.94 70.18
CA LYS A 221 -48.03 -60.25 70.51
C LYS A 221 -48.28 -61.77 70.48
N SER A 222 -47.71 -62.46 69.49
CA SER A 222 -47.76 -63.92 69.43
C SER A 222 -47.06 -64.56 70.63
N GLU A 223 -45.86 -64.11 70.98
CA GLU A 223 -45.10 -64.61 72.12
C GLU A 223 -45.86 -64.37 73.44
N LYS A 224 -46.42 -63.18 73.64
CA LYS A 224 -47.28 -62.87 74.79
C LYS A 224 -48.51 -63.77 74.84
N SER A 225 -49.18 -64.00 73.71
CA SER A 225 -50.33 -64.91 73.63
C SER A 225 -49.93 -66.35 73.97
N TYR A 226 -48.79 -66.84 73.47
CA TYR A 226 -48.25 -68.16 73.83
C TYR A 226 -47.92 -68.25 75.32
N ILE A 227 -47.28 -67.23 75.89
CA ILE A 227 -46.97 -67.16 77.33
C ILE A 227 -48.26 -67.11 78.16
N GLU A 228 -49.25 -66.33 77.78
CA GLU A 228 -50.54 -66.25 78.47
C GLU A 228 -51.30 -67.57 78.40
N LYS A 229 -51.32 -68.24 77.23
CA LYS A 229 -51.91 -69.56 77.06
C LYS A 229 -51.20 -70.60 77.93
N ALA A 230 -49.87 -70.63 77.91
CA ALA A 230 -49.08 -71.53 78.76
C ALA A 230 -49.30 -71.25 80.26
N LYS A 231 -49.42 -69.99 80.68
CA LYS A 231 -49.78 -69.63 82.06
C LYS A 231 -51.17 -70.13 82.43
N LYS A 232 -52.18 -69.96 81.55
CA LYS A 232 -53.54 -70.48 81.76
C LYS A 232 -53.55 -72.01 81.86
N GLU A 233 -52.85 -72.70 80.98
CA GLU A 233 -52.72 -74.17 81.02
C GLU A 233 -52.04 -74.64 82.31
N ARG A 234 -51.00 -73.94 82.77
CA ARG A 234 -50.34 -74.23 84.06
C ARG A 234 -51.25 -74.01 85.26
N LEU A 235 -52.08 -72.96 85.24
CA LEU A 235 -53.10 -72.68 86.27
C LEU A 235 -54.16 -73.79 86.30
N ILE A 236 -54.69 -74.19 85.14
CA ILE A 236 -55.68 -75.27 85.02
C ILE A 236 -55.07 -76.60 85.52
N GLY A 237 -53.86 -76.93 85.09
CA GLY A 237 -53.13 -78.12 85.57
C GLY A 237 -52.93 -78.10 87.10
N SER A 238 -52.59 -76.94 87.68
CA SER A 238 -52.45 -76.80 89.13
C SER A 238 -53.78 -76.99 89.88
N ILE A 239 -54.90 -76.51 89.32
CA ILE A 239 -56.22 -76.71 89.93
C ILE A 239 -56.59 -78.19 89.88
N ILE A 240 -56.41 -78.85 88.73
CA ILE A 240 -56.72 -80.28 88.57
C ILE A 240 -55.91 -81.14 89.56
N ILE A 241 -54.60 -80.88 89.70
CA ILE A 241 -53.74 -81.60 90.65
C ILE A 241 -54.21 -81.38 92.10
N LYS A 242 -54.54 -80.14 92.50
CA LYS A 242 -55.05 -79.86 93.85
C LYS A 242 -56.37 -80.58 94.11
N THR A 243 -57.28 -80.60 93.14
CA THR A 243 -58.56 -81.34 93.23
C THR A 243 -58.33 -82.83 93.35
N LEU A 244 -57.40 -83.40 92.57
CA LEU A 244 -57.01 -84.82 92.65
C LEU A 244 -56.40 -85.19 94.01
N ILE A 245 -55.51 -84.35 94.55
CA ILE A 245 -54.94 -84.56 95.89
C ILE A 245 -56.04 -84.51 96.96
N PHE A 246 -56.95 -83.53 96.87
CA PHE A 246 -58.05 -83.41 97.83
C PHE A 246 -59.03 -84.59 97.75
N ALA A 247 -59.39 -85.01 96.54
CA ALA A 247 -60.19 -86.23 96.33
C ALA A 247 -59.47 -87.47 96.86
N GLY A 248 -58.16 -87.61 96.60
CA GLY A 248 -57.34 -88.69 97.14
C GLY A 248 -57.26 -88.70 98.66
N LEU A 249 -57.16 -87.53 99.30
CA LEU A 249 -57.23 -87.38 100.75
C LEU A 249 -58.60 -87.82 101.30
N ILE A 250 -59.70 -87.42 100.64
CA ILE A 250 -61.05 -87.84 101.04
C ILE A 250 -61.22 -89.35 100.92
N VAL A 251 -60.83 -89.95 99.79
CA VAL A 251 -60.92 -91.39 99.57
C VAL A 251 -60.00 -92.15 100.54
N GLY A 252 -58.79 -91.64 100.78
CA GLY A 252 -57.88 -92.20 101.77
C GLY A 252 -58.44 -92.15 103.19
N LEU A 253 -59.07 -91.04 103.59
CA LEU A 253 -59.75 -90.89 104.87
C LEU A 253 -60.96 -91.84 104.99
N ALA A 254 -61.79 -91.92 103.94
CA ALA A 254 -62.93 -92.82 103.91
C ALA A 254 -62.49 -94.30 103.97
N GLY A 255 -61.46 -94.67 103.20
CA GLY A 255 -60.85 -95.99 103.24
C GLY A 255 -60.24 -96.32 104.60
N PHE A 256 -59.57 -95.36 105.24
CA PHE A 256 -59.02 -95.53 106.59
C PHE A 256 -60.12 -95.70 107.64
N LEU A 257 -61.21 -94.94 107.55
CA LEU A 257 -62.37 -95.07 108.44
C LEU A 257 -63.05 -96.44 108.28
N LEU A 258 -63.22 -96.92 107.04
CA LEU A 258 -63.76 -98.26 106.77
C LEU A 258 -62.81 -99.37 107.26
N TYR A 259 -61.49 -99.23 107.08
CA TYR A 259 -60.50 -100.18 107.60
C TYR A 259 -60.52 -100.24 109.14
N ARG A 260 -60.64 -99.10 109.81
CA ARG A 260 -60.75 -99.03 111.27
C ARG A 260 -62.07 -99.63 111.77
N GLY A 261 -63.17 -99.43 111.04
CA GLY A 261 -64.47 -100.05 111.34
C GLY A 261 -64.41 -101.59 111.28
N LYS A 262 -63.81 -102.14 110.22
CA LYS A 262 -63.70 -103.61 110.04
C LYS A 262 -62.87 -104.28 111.12
N LYS A 263 -61.79 -103.64 111.61
CA LYS A 263 -60.93 -104.21 112.66
C LYS A 263 -61.59 -104.33 114.04
N SER A 264 -62.79 -103.76 114.25
CA SER A 264 -63.52 -103.87 115.52
C SER A 264 -64.49 -105.06 115.62
N TRP A 265 -64.63 -105.89 114.58
CA TRP A 265 -65.63 -106.96 114.53
C TRP A 265 -65.07 -108.39 114.49
N GLU A 266 -63.78 -108.61 114.78
CA GLU A 266 -63.16 -109.94 114.63
C GLU A 266 -62.61 -110.63 115.89
N TYR A 267 -62.70 -110.09 117.12
CA TYR A 267 -62.41 -110.91 118.32
C TYR A 267 -63.26 -110.56 119.56
N PRO A 268 -64.01 -111.54 120.13
CA PRO A 268 -64.82 -111.39 121.34
C PRO A 268 -64.03 -111.72 122.61
N LEU A 269 -64.37 -111.04 123.71
CA LEU A 269 -64.30 -111.48 125.11
C LEU A 269 -65.31 -110.66 125.92
#